data_AF-A0A238Y2W7-F1
#
_entry.id   AF-A0A238Y2W7-F1
#
_cell.length_a   1.000
_cell.length_b   1.000
_cell.length_c   1.000
_cell.angle_alpha   90.00
_cell.angle_beta   90.00
_cell.angle_gamma   90.00
#
_symmetry.space_group_name_H-M   'P 1'
#
loop_
_entity.id
_entity.type
_entity.pdbx_description
1 polymer ?
#
loop_
_entity_poly.entity_id
_entity_poly.type
_entity_poly.pdbx_seq_one_letter_code
_entity_poly.pdbx_strand_id
1 'polypeptide(L)'
;MQMVFHLGVHGTDGDRLLKTLLNNRDVLMRQGTDIITPNRHRGLFEEALMALKGGQATPEMQQIMLDAVLHGDAPNRAVFSTPTFMGAPGRAVGQAGLYPQMGARAAALANLFPDHTAEFFLAIRNPASLIAEVLPIFTGGGYHVLMQGRHPLDLRWRDPIQALLRAVPGRRVVIWCHEDVPLIWPEIVRLAGNIPPDAPLHGGMMYLEEILTDTGMAQLKESLSMQDRLTVAQRRALSSHAIRDHAVPDALDQSVDLPGWTQEMVDRMTDQYHADVSEIAVLPGVEFVLV
;
A
#
# COMPACT_ATOMS: atom_id res chain seq x y z
N MET A 1 -17.26 9.16 10.49
CA MET A 1 -16.08 8.27 10.68
C MET A 1 -15.15 8.38 9.46
N GLN A 2 -13.85 8.17 9.65
CA GLN A 2 -12.87 8.02 8.57
C GLN A 2 -12.79 6.54 8.12
N MET A 3 -12.95 6.29 6.83
CA MET A 3 -12.86 4.95 6.22
C MET A 3 -11.55 4.84 5.46
N VAL A 4 -10.57 4.16 6.04
CA VAL A 4 -9.24 4.02 5.44
C VAL A 4 -9.19 2.73 4.62
N PHE A 5 -8.98 2.86 3.31
CA PHE A 5 -8.79 1.73 2.40
C PHE A 5 -7.33 1.65 1.95
N HIS A 6 -6.61 0.66 2.45
CA HIS A 6 -5.33 0.27 1.88
C HIS A 6 -5.58 -0.62 0.66
N LEU A 7 -5.40 -0.05 -0.54
CA LEU A 7 -5.81 -0.65 -1.81
C LEU A 7 -5.01 -1.90 -2.18
N GLY A 8 -3.80 -2.07 -1.65
CA GLY A 8 -2.99 -3.29 -1.80
C GLY A 8 -2.56 -3.57 -3.25
N VAL A 9 -1.53 -2.87 -3.73
CA VAL A 9 -0.88 -3.20 -5.01
C VAL A 9 -0.15 -4.54 -4.86
N HIS A 10 -0.26 -5.42 -5.85
CA HIS A 10 0.36 -6.74 -5.81
C HIS A 10 1.89 -6.65 -5.64
N GLY A 11 2.46 -7.63 -4.94
CA GLY A 11 3.90 -7.67 -4.67
C GLY A 11 4.38 -6.54 -3.76
N THR A 12 3.55 -5.95 -2.92
CA THR A 12 4.00 -4.90 -1.97
C THR A 12 3.93 -5.41 -0.53
N ASP A 13 2.95 -4.93 0.22
CA ASP A 13 2.87 -5.07 1.67
C ASP A 13 2.74 -6.52 2.18
N GLY A 14 2.07 -7.41 1.44
CA GLY A 14 1.93 -8.83 1.85
C GLY A 14 1.24 -9.01 3.22
N ASP A 15 0.23 -8.18 3.50
CA ASP A 15 -0.51 -8.07 4.77
C ASP A 15 0.30 -7.52 5.95
N ARG A 16 1.53 -7.03 5.76
CA ARG A 16 2.35 -6.49 6.84
C ARG A 16 1.67 -5.29 7.51
N LEU A 17 0.98 -4.41 6.78
CA LEU A 17 0.28 -3.26 7.34
C LEU A 17 -0.85 -3.71 8.26
N LEU A 18 -1.65 -4.68 7.80
CA LEU A 18 -2.71 -5.26 8.61
C LEU A 18 -2.15 -5.92 9.87
N LYS A 19 -1.09 -6.73 9.74
CA LYS A 19 -0.45 -7.41 10.88
C LYS A 19 0.10 -6.41 11.89
N THR A 20 0.79 -5.36 11.45
CA THR A 20 1.32 -4.33 12.35
C THR A 20 0.22 -3.55 13.04
N LEU A 21 -0.86 -3.20 12.33
CA LEU A 21 -2.02 -2.56 12.96
C LEU A 21 -2.69 -3.48 13.99
N LEU A 22 -2.85 -4.77 13.69
CA LEU A 22 -3.40 -5.75 14.63
C LEU A 22 -2.52 -5.95 15.88
N ASN A 23 -1.19 -5.91 15.72
CA ASN A 23 -0.26 -5.95 16.86
C ASN A 23 -0.40 -4.73 17.79
N ASN A 24 -0.99 -3.64 17.31
CA ASN A 24 -1.25 -2.43 18.09
C ASN A 24 -2.75 -2.19 18.36
N ARG A 25 -3.60 -3.22 18.12
CA ARG A 25 -5.08 -3.08 18.14
C ARG A 25 -5.62 -2.51 19.43
N ASP A 26 -5.08 -2.91 20.59
CA ASP A 26 -5.68 -2.53 21.88
C ASP A 26 -5.51 -1.02 22.14
N VAL A 27 -4.38 -0.45 21.71
CA VAL A 27 -4.12 1.00 21.78
C VAL A 27 -4.98 1.72 20.75
N LEU A 28 -5.04 1.21 19.53
CA LEU A 28 -5.83 1.78 18.43
C LEU A 28 -7.32 1.84 18.77
N MET A 29 -7.89 0.75 19.29
CA MET A 29 -9.29 0.69 19.70
C MET A 29 -9.61 1.70 20.80
N ARG A 30 -8.73 1.88 21.79
CA ARG A 30 -8.88 2.93 22.83
C ARG A 30 -8.84 4.35 22.26
N GLN A 31 -8.17 4.55 21.13
CA GLN A 31 -8.10 5.82 20.41
C GLN A 31 -9.24 5.98 19.38
N GLY A 32 -10.15 5.01 19.30
CA GLY A 32 -11.27 5.03 18.37
C GLY A 32 -10.91 4.62 16.94
N THR A 33 -9.79 3.92 16.74
CA THR A 33 -9.43 3.29 15.46
C THR A 33 -9.73 1.79 15.49
N ASP A 34 -10.64 1.35 14.64
CA ASP A 34 -10.99 -0.06 14.46
C ASP A 34 -10.24 -0.67 13.27
N ILE A 35 -9.70 -1.87 13.44
CA ILE A 35 -8.91 -2.58 12.43
C ILE A 35 -9.73 -3.75 11.91
N ILE A 36 -10.22 -3.63 10.67
CA ILE A 36 -11.16 -4.59 10.11
C ILE A 36 -10.38 -5.63 9.31
N THR A 37 -10.46 -6.89 9.75
CA THR A 37 -9.82 -8.00 9.05
C THR A 37 -10.61 -8.40 7.79
N PRO A 38 -9.94 -8.94 6.76
CA PRO A 38 -10.59 -9.39 5.53
C PRO A 38 -11.79 -10.32 5.73
N ASN A 39 -11.75 -11.18 6.75
CA ASN A 39 -12.82 -12.14 7.02
C ASN A 39 -14.15 -11.48 7.40
N ARG A 40 -14.15 -10.22 7.87
CA ARG A 40 -15.38 -9.50 8.23
C ARG A 40 -16.09 -8.86 7.04
N HIS A 41 -15.34 -8.51 5.98
CA HIS A 41 -15.89 -7.77 4.85
C HIS A 41 -15.83 -8.54 3.52
N ARG A 42 -15.06 -9.64 3.43
CA ARG A 42 -15.03 -10.52 2.25
C ARG A 42 -16.41 -11.11 2.01
N GLY A 43 -16.82 -11.22 0.74
CA GLY A 43 -18.18 -11.61 0.35
C GLY A 43 -19.14 -10.43 0.47
N LEU A 44 -19.31 -9.86 1.66
CA LEU A 44 -20.23 -8.74 1.90
C LEU A 44 -19.95 -7.54 0.99
N PHE A 45 -18.69 -7.05 0.97
CA PHE A 45 -18.33 -5.91 0.11
C PHE A 45 -18.42 -6.27 -1.37
N GLU A 46 -18.10 -7.51 -1.75
CA GLU A 46 -18.14 -7.95 -3.15
C GLU A 46 -19.58 -7.99 -3.67
N GLU A 47 -20.50 -8.54 -2.88
CA GLU A 47 -21.94 -8.55 -3.16
C GLU A 47 -22.50 -7.13 -3.24
N ALA A 48 -22.12 -6.26 -2.30
CA ALA A 48 -22.52 -4.86 -2.29
C ALA A 48 -22.04 -4.11 -3.53
N LEU A 49 -20.75 -4.22 -3.87
CA LEU A 49 -20.16 -3.61 -5.06
C LEU A 49 -20.84 -4.11 -6.35
N MET A 50 -21.14 -5.41 -6.42
CA MET A 50 -21.84 -6.01 -7.57
C MET A 50 -23.28 -5.50 -7.70
N ALA A 51 -24.01 -5.38 -6.58
CA ALA A 51 -25.38 -4.88 -6.57
C ALA A 51 -25.45 -3.40 -6.99
N LEU A 52 -24.51 -2.59 -6.49
CA LEU A 52 -24.49 -1.14 -6.71
C LEU A 52 -24.01 -0.76 -8.11
N LYS A 53 -23.18 -1.57 -8.77
CA LYS A 53 -22.62 -1.29 -10.11
C LYS A 53 -21.98 0.11 -10.21
N GLY A 54 -21.31 0.53 -9.14
CA GLY A 54 -20.69 1.85 -9.02
C GLY A 54 -21.59 2.95 -8.45
N GLY A 55 -22.88 2.69 -8.23
CA GLY A 55 -23.78 3.57 -7.48
C GLY A 55 -23.45 3.64 -5.98
N GLN A 56 -24.10 4.57 -5.27
CA GLN A 56 -23.95 4.74 -3.82
C GLN A 56 -24.88 3.81 -3.03
N ALA A 57 -24.39 3.27 -1.92
CA ALA A 57 -25.21 2.55 -0.96
C ALA A 57 -26.31 3.45 -0.39
N THR A 58 -27.49 2.89 -0.14
CA THR A 58 -28.51 3.61 0.64
C THR A 58 -28.09 3.70 2.10
N PRO A 59 -28.67 4.63 2.90
CA PRO A 59 -28.37 4.71 4.33
C PRO A 59 -28.59 3.37 5.07
N GLU A 60 -29.63 2.62 4.71
CA GLU A 60 -29.94 1.32 5.31
C GLU A 60 -28.87 0.27 4.96
N MET A 61 -28.46 0.21 3.69
CA MET A 61 -27.43 -0.72 3.23
C MET A 61 -26.08 -0.39 3.86
N GLN A 62 -25.73 0.89 3.96
CA GLN A 62 -24.53 1.35 4.65
C GLN A 62 -24.55 0.92 6.11
N GLN A 63 -25.66 1.13 6.83
CA GLN A 63 -25.77 0.75 8.24
C GLN A 63 -25.62 -0.77 8.45
N ILE A 64 -26.26 -1.59 7.61
CA ILE A 64 -26.11 -3.05 7.64
C ILE A 64 -24.64 -3.46 7.46
N MET A 65 -23.93 -2.83 6.52
CA MET A 65 -22.52 -3.10 6.31
C MET A 65 -21.68 -2.70 7.52
N LEU A 66 -21.93 -1.54 8.12
CA LEU A 66 -21.22 -1.06 9.32
C LEU A 66 -21.43 -2.01 10.50
N ASP A 67 -22.67 -2.38 10.79
CA ASP A 67 -23.02 -3.29 11.90
C ASP A 67 -22.36 -4.67 11.74
N ALA A 68 -22.19 -5.13 10.50
CA ALA A 68 -21.53 -6.41 10.21
C ALA A 68 -20.01 -6.34 10.37
N VAL A 69 -19.37 -5.25 9.93
CA VAL A 69 -17.90 -5.20 9.83
C VAL A 69 -17.22 -4.62 11.06
N LEU A 70 -17.84 -3.69 11.78
CA LEU A 70 -17.21 -3.03 12.92
C LEU A 70 -17.14 -3.94 14.16
N HIS A 71 -16.14 -3.73 15.01
CA HIS A 71 -16.01 -4.37 16.32
C HIS A 71 -16.62 -3.52 17.43
N GLY A 72 -16.54 -2.19 17.31
CA GLY A 72 -17.11 -1.25 18.28
C GLY A 72 -18.29 -0.47 17.69
N ASP A 73 -19.12 0.09 18.58
CA ASP A 73 -20.38 0.73 18.19
C ASP A 73 -20.20 2.01 17.34
N ALA A 74 -19.14 2.79 17.58
CA ALA A 74 -18.92 4.06 16.90
C ALA A 74 -17.44 4.49 16.88
N PRO A 75 -16.55 3.77 16.18
CA PRO A 75 -15.17 4.21 16.05
C PRO A 75 -15.07 5.52 15.24
N ASN A 76 -14.06 6.33 15.56
CA ASN A 76 -13.73 7.53 14.80
C ASN A 76 -13.12 7.20 13.43
N ARG A 77 -12.44 6.05 13.35
CA ARG A 77 -11.75 5.55 12.16
C ARG A 77 -11.91 4.03 12.03
N ALA A 78 -12.11 3.54 10.82
CA ALA A 78 -12.04 2.12 10.48
C ALA A 78 -11.01 1.89 9.36
N VAL A 79 -10.11 0.93 9.54
CA VAL A 79 -9.05 0.61 8.57
C VAL A 79 -9.31 -0.75 7.93
N PHE A 80 -9.36 -0.76 6.61
CA PHE A 80 -9.53 -1.94 5.77
C PHE A 80 -8.26 -2.15 4.94
N SER A 81 -7.63 -3.31 5.09
CA SER A 81 -6.45 -3.69 4.32
C SER A 81 -6.63 -5.12 3.81
N THR A 82 -6.68 -5.26 2.49
CA THR A 82 -6.74 -6.57 1.83
C THR A 82 -6.00 -6.51 0.50
N PRO A 83 -5.32 -7.59 0.09
CA PRO A 83 -4.70 -7.67 -1.23
C PRO A 83 -5.72 -7.69 -2.37
N THR A 84 -7.02 -7.88 -2.08
CA THR A 84 -8.06 -8.10 -3.11
C THR A 84 -8.75 -6.84 -3.62
N PHE A 85 -8.52 -5.65 -3.03
CA PHE A 85 -9.23 -4.45 -3.47
C PHE A 85 -8.90 -4.05 -4.91
N MET A 86 -7.67 -4.26 -5.37
CA MET A 86 -7.29 -4.08 -6.79
C MET A 86 -7.58 -5.28 -7.68
N GLY A 87 -8.20 -6.33 -7.14
CA GLY A 87 -8.63 -7.52 -7.88
C GLY A 87 -7.54 -8.59 -7.94
N ALA A 88 -7.75 -9.59 -8.80
CA ALA A 88 -6.78 -10.67 -8.99
C ALA A 88 -5.48 -10.17 -9.66
N PRO A 89 -4.34 -10.88 -9.53
CA PRO A 89 -3.05 -10.50 -10.12
C PRO A 89 -3.10 -10.15 -11.61
N GLY A 90 -3.92 -10.86 -12.40
CA GLY A 90 -4.12 -10.59 -13.83
C GLY A 90 -4.76 -9.23 -14.15
N ARG A 91 -5.17 -8.44 -13.15
CA ARG A 91 -5.67 -7.07 -13.30
C ARG A 91 -4.58 -6.01 -13.17
N ALA A 92 -3.35 -6.41 -12.80
CA ALA A 92 -2.22 -5.50 -12.66
C ALA A 92 -1.87 -4.79 -13.97
N VAL A 93 -2.02 -5.47 -15.11
CA VAL A 93 -1.84 -4.91 -16.45
C VAL A 93 -3.16 -4.99 -17.20
N GLY A 94 -3.42 -4.01 -18.06
CA GLY A 94 -4.48 -4.10 -19.05
C GLY A 94 -4.26 -3.15 -20.23
N GLN A 95 -5.28 -3.05 -21.07
CA GLN A 95 -5.23 -2.26 -22.31
C GLN A 95 -4.97 -0.77 -22.12
N ALA A 96 -5.12 -0.23 -20.91
CA ALA A 96 -4.78 1.16 -20.57
C ALA A 96 -3.50 1.30 -19.72
N GLY A 97 -2.73 0.23 -19.53
CA GLY A 97 -1.47 0.24 -18.76
C GLY A 97 -1.63 -0.46 -17.41
N LEU A 98 -0.95 0.06 -16.39
CA LEU A 98 -1.04 -0.46 -15.03
C LEU A 98 -2.41 -0.16 -14.40
N TYR A 99 -2.98 -1.16 -13.72
CA TYR A 99 -4.20 -1.06 -12.91
C TYR A 99 -5.31 -0.16 -13.51
N PRO A 100 -5.81 -0.47 -14.71
CA PRO A 100 -6.76 0.40 -15.43
C PRO A 100 -8.08 0.64 -14.69
N GLN A 101 -8.43 -0.21 -13.71
CA GLN A 101 -9.63 -0.08 -12.89
C GLN A 101 -9.41 0.61 -11.54
N MET A 102 -8.20 1.09 -11.23
CA MET A 102 -7.87 1.63 -9.91
C MET A 102 -8.85 2.72 -9.46
N GLY A 103 -9.08 3.73 -10.30
CA GLY A 103 -10.01 4.82 -9.97
C GLY A 103 -11.45 4.34 -9.80
N ALA A 104 -11.96 3.52 -10.73
CA ALA A 104 -13.32 2.99 -10.64
C ALA A 104 -13.53 2.14 -9.37
N ARG A 105 -12.54 1.34 -8.98
CA ARG A 105 -12.59 0.52 -7.76
C ARG A 105 -12.53 1.38 -6.49
N ALA A 106 -11.65 2.37 -6.43
CA ALA A 106 -11.59 3.29 -5.30
C ALA A 106 -12.90 4.08 -5.13
N ALA A 107 -13.46 4.60 -6.21
CA ALA A 107 -14.76 5.27 -6.19
C ALA A 107 -15.87 4.33 -5.71
N ALA A 108 -15.90 3.08 -6.19
CA ALA A 108 -16.88 2.10 -5.76
C ALA A 108 -16.76 1.75 -4.26
N LEU A 109 -15.53 1.66 -3.73
CA LEU A 109 -15.28 1.49 -2.28
C LEU A 109 -15.79 2.68 -1.47
N ALA A 110 -15.53 3.92 -1.92
CA ALA A 110 -16.08 5.10 -1.26
C ALA A 110 -17.62 5.12 -1.28
N ASN A 111 -18.21 4.61 -2.36
CA ASN A 111 -19.66 4.55 -2.53
C ASN A 111 -20.34 3.48 -1.65
N LEU A 112 -19.59 2.59 -1.00
CA LEU A 112 -20.14 1.72 0.06
C LEU A 112 -20.50 2.52 1.32
N PHE A 113 -19.83 3.65 1.56
CA PHE A 113 -20.00 4.45 2.77
C PHE A 113 -20.13 5.95 2.46
N PRO A 114 -21.17 6.37 1.69
CA PRO A 114 -21.33 7.75 1.24
C PRO A 114 -21.40 8.79 2.37
N ASP A 115 -21.87 8.43 3.57
CA ASP A 115 -21.95 9.35 4.72
C ASP A 115 -20.64 9.45 5.52
N HIS A 116 -19.59 8.78 5.06
CA HIS A 116 -18.28 8.74 5.71
C HIS A 116 -17.16 9.20 4.77
N THR A 117 -16.07 9.68 5.37
CA THR A 117 -14.94 10.20 4.60
C THR A 117 -13.98 9.05 4.28
N ALA A 118 -13.91 8.66 3.01
CA ALA A 118 -12.95 7.67 2.56
C ALA A 118 -11.55 8.27 2.34
N GLU A 119 -10.53 7.57 2.80
CA GLU A 119 -9.10 7.86 2.58
C GLU A 119 -8.46 6.63 1.92
N PHE A 120 -7.55 6.85 0.97
CA PHE A 120 -6.92 5.77 0.21
C PHE A 120 -5.43 5.72 0.45
N PHE A 121 -4.91 4.53 0.70
CA PHE A 121 -3.50 4.27 0.94
C PHE A 121 -3.01 3.26 -0.11
N LEU A 122 -1.89 3.55 -0.77
CA LEU A 122 -1.27 2.59 -1.68
C LEU A 122 0.24 2.80 -1.81
N ALA A 123 0.96 1.69 -1.90
CA ALA A 123 2.33 1.66 -2.38
C ALA A 123 2.34 1.64 -3.91
N ILE A 124 3.25 2.39 -4.53
CA ILE A 124 3.69 2.17 -5.92
C ILE A 124 5.09 1.55 -5.89
N ARG A 125 5.45 0.80 -6.92
CA ARG A 125 6.77 0.18 -7.04
C ARG A 125 7.25 0.18 -8.47
N ASN A 126 8.54 0.03 -8.71
CA ASN A 126 9.12 -0.03 -10.04
C ASN A 126 8.36 -1.06 -10.90
N PRO A 127 7.77 -0.66 -12.05
CA PRO A 127 6.97 -1.54 -12.90
C PRO A 127 7.69 -2.82 -13.32
N ALA A 128 9.02 -2.80 -13.46
CA ALA A 128 9.78 -3.99 -13.81
C ALA A 128 9.70 -5.05 -12.70
N SER A 129 10.05 -4.61 -11.50
CA SER A 129 9.98 -5.41 -10.29
C SER A 129 8.54 -5.84 -9.95
N LEU A 130 7.54 -5.00 -10.26
CA LEU A 130 6.12 -5.33 -10.11
C LEU A 130 5.74 -6.54 -10.96
N ILE A 131 6.10 -6.55 -12.25
CA ILE A 131 5.75 -7.67 -13.14
C ILE A 131 6.49 -8.94 -12.72
N ALA A 132 7.73 -8.81 -12.26
CA ALA A 132 8.51 -9.93 -11.71
C ALA A 132 7.82 -10.56 -10.48
N GLU A 133 7.22 -9.77 -9.58
CA GLU A 133 6.43 -10.30 -8.45
C GLU A 133 5.05 -10.83 -8.83
N VAL A 134 4.38 -10.19 -9.78
CA VAL A 134 3.00 -10.55 -10.16
C VAL A 134 2.97 -11.84 -10.96
N LEU A 135 3.96 -12.08 -11.81
CA LEU A 135 3.96 -13.23 -12.72
C LEU A 135 3.93 -14.58 -11.98
N PRO A 136 4.74 -14.85 -10.95
CA PRO A 136 4.71 -16.11 -10.20
C PRO A 136 3.36 -16.41 -9.53
N ILE A 137 2.63 -15.38 -9.11
CA ILE A 137 1.32 -15.53 -8.46
C ILE A 137 0.14 -15.47 -9.44
N PHE A 138 0.41 -15.21 -10.72
CA PHE A 138 -0.60 -15.15 -11.77
C PHE A 138 -0.91 -16.53 -12.36
N THR A 139 -2.13 -17.01 -12.14
CA THR A 139 -2.57 -18.34 -12.56
C THR A 139 -3.25 -18.38 -13.94
N GLY A 140 -3.32 -17.25 -14.66
CA GLY A 140 -4.17 -17.10 -15.84
C GLY A 140 -3.50 -17.32 -17.20
N GLY A 141 -2.30 -17.89 -17.27
CA GLY A 141 -1.66 -18.24 -18.56
C GLY A 141 -0.29 -17.63 -18.83
N GLY A 142 0.45 -17.23 -17.80
CA GLY A 142 1.84 -16.79 -17.92
C GLY A 142 2.03 -15.38 -18.50
N TYR A 143 3.27 -15.07 -18.87
CA TYR A 143 3.72 -13.70 -19.15
C TYR A 143 2.94 -13.00 -20.28
N HIS A 144 2.75 -13.66 -21.43
CA HIS A 144 2.07 -13.03 -22.57
C HIS A 144 0.61 -12.69 -22.26
N VAL A 145 -0.07 -13.54 -21.48
CA VAL A 145 -1.45 -13.29 -21.05
C VAL A 145 -1.50 -12.19 -20.00
N LEU A 146 -0.55 -12.16 -19.06
CA LEU A 146 -0.46 -11.07 -18.08
C LEU A 146 -0.26 -9.71 -18.76
N MET A 147 0.69 -9.63 -19.69
CA MET A 147 1.04 -8.38 -20.37
C MET A 147 -0.02 -7.89 -21.37
N GLN A 148 -0.88 -8.78 -21.87
CA GLN A 148 -1.98 -8.43 -22.79
C GLN A 148 -1.53 -7.62 -24.03
N GLY A 149 -0.34 -7.92 -24.53
CA GLY A 149 0.27 -7.23 -25.68
C GLY A 149 0.83 -5.83 -25.39
N ARG A 150 0.86 -5.40 -24.13
CA ARG A 150 1.46 -4.11 -23.76
C ARG A 150 2.99 -4.15 -23.85
N HIS A 151 3.56 -3.07 -24.36
CA HIS A 151 4.99 -2.87 -24.32
C HIS A 151 5.41 -2.53 -22.87
N PRO A 152 6.53 -3.07 -22.34
CA PRO A 152 6.96 -2.81 -20.97
C PRO A 152 7.11 -1.31 -20.62
N LEU A 153 7.61 -0.50 -21.57
CA LEU A 153 7.74 0.96 -21.41
C LEU A 153 6.39 1.71 -21.31
N ASP A 154 5.28 1.08 -21.66
CA ASP A 154 3.94 1.68 -21.51
C ASP A 154 3.37 1.47 -20.10
N LEU A 155 4.07 0.72 -19.23
CA LEU A 155 3.64 0.45 -17.86
C LEU A 155 4.03 1.61 -16.93
N ARG A 156 3.27 2.70 -17.02
CA ARG A 156 3.50 3.92 -16.23
C ARG A 156 2.51 4.07 -15.08
N TRP A 157 2.99 4.57 -13.94
CA TRP A 157 2.17 4.81 -12.74
C TRP A 157 1.40 6.14 -12.80
N ARG A 158 1.89 7.11 -13.58
CA ARG A 158 1.20 8.41 -13.74
C ARG A 158 -0.29 8.26 -14.08
N ASP A 159 -0.62 7.35 -14.99
CA ASP A 159 -1.96 7.24 -15.56
C ASP A 159 -2.98 6.66 -14.56
N PRO A 160 -2.71 5.50 -13.90
CA PRO A 160 -3.62 4.99 -12.88
C PRO A 160 -3.75 5.92 -11.66
N ILE A 161 -2.69 6.61 -11.24
CA ILE A 161 -2.77 7.56 -10.12
C ILE A 161 -3.61 8.78 -10.48
N GLN A 162 -3.41 9.37 -11.66
CA GLN A 162 -4.27 10.46 -12.11
C GLN A 162 -5.73 10.00 -12.28
N ALA A 163 -5.96 8.78 -12.76
CA ALA A 163 -7.31 8.20 -12.85
C ALA A 163 -7.95 8.00 -11.47
N LEU A 164 -7.15 7.56 -10.48
CA LEU A 164 -7.56 7.47 -9.08
C LEU A 164 -8.02 8.83 -8.57
N LEU A 165 -7.17 9.86 -8.63
CA LEU A 165 -7.49 11.20 -8.12
C LEU A 165 -8.75 11.80 -8.77
N ARG A 166 -8.93 11.61 -10.09
CA ARG A 166 -10.15 12.03 -10.79
C ARG A 166 -11.40 11.30 -10.32
N ALA A 167 -11.28 10.02 -9.95
CA ALA A 167 -12.40 9.21 -9.53
C ALA A 167 -12.81 9.45 -8.06
N VAL A 168 -11.90 9.95 -7.23
CA VAL A 168 -12.13 10.22 -5.81
C VAL A 168 -11.82 11.69 -5.44
N PRO A 169 -12.49 12.67 -6.08
CA PRO A 169 -12.16 14.08 -5.88
C PRO A 169 -12.34 14.50 -4.42
N GLY A 170 -11.41 15.33 -3.93
CA GLY A 170 -11.41 15.86 -2.57
C GLY A 170 -11.10 14.85 -1.46
N ARG A 171 -10.83 13.58 -1.81
CA ARG A 171 -10.44 12.56 -0.84
C ARG A 171 -8.93 12.50 -0.70
N ARG A 172 -8.47 12.21 0.51
CA ARG A 172 -7.05 12.07 0.82
C ARG A 172 -6.51 10.77 0.21
N VAL A 173 -5.44 10.87 -0.58
CA VAL A 173 -4.74 9.72 -1.16
C VAL A 173 -3.28 9.76 -0.68
N VAL A 174 -2.90 8.78 0.13
CA VAL A 174 -1.55 8.63 0.68
C VAL A 174 -0.78 7.63 -0.17
N ILE A 175 0.37 8.06 -0.71
CA ILE A 175 1.19 7.27 -1.63
C ILE A 175 2.63 7.20 -1.13
N TRP A 176 3.29 6.08 -1.35
CA TRP A 176 4.72 5.91 -1.11
C TRP A 176 5.34 4.94 -2.12
N CYS A 177 6.66 5.00 -2.27
CA CYS A 177 7.43 3.98 -3.00
C CYS A 177 7.63 2.75 -2.11
N HIS A 178 7.38 1.56 -2.63
CA HIS A 178 7.55 0.32 -1.89
C HIS A 178 9.01 0.09 -1.49
N GLU A 179 9.93 0.51 -2.35
CA GLU A 179 11.38 0.43 -2.18
C GLU A 179 11.86 1.20 -0.94
N ASP A 180 11.17 2.28 -0.56
CA ASP A 180 11.52 3.11 0.60
C ASP A 180 10.97 2.57 1.92
N VAL A 181 10.05 1.59 1.87
CA VAL A 181 9.30 1.10 3.04
C VAL A 181 10.19 0.74 4.23
N PRO A 182 11.36 0.09 4.08
CA PRO A 182 12.25 -0.17 5.23
C PRO A 182 12.61 1.08 6.06
N LEU A 183 12.63 2.25 5.44
CA LEU A 183 12.94 3.53 6.08
C LEU A 183 11.69 4.26 6.59
N ILE A 184 10.56 4.14 5.88
CA ILE A 184 9.35 4.93 6.15
C ILE A 184 8.21 4.14 6.81
N TRP A 185 8.41 2.86 7.12
CA TRP A 185 7.37 1.97 7.64
C TRP A 185 6.62 2.52 8.87
N PRO A 186 7.29 3.05 9.91
CA PRO A 186 6.59 3.64 11.04
C PRO A 186 5.65 4.78 10.64
N GLU A 187 6.03 5.62 9.68
CA GLU A 187 5.18 6.72 9.24
C GLU A 187 3.94 6.20 8.51
N ILE A 188 4.07 5.21 7.63
CA ILE A 188 2.93 4.59 6.93
C ILE A 188 1.91 4.03 7.93
N VAL A 189 2.38 3.24 8.90
CA VAL A 189 1.52 2.60 9.89
C VAL A 189 0.84 3.63 10.78
N ARG A 190 1.57 4.67 11.20
CA ARG A 190 1.02 5.77 12.01
C ARG A 190 -0.04 6.55 11.25
N LEU A 191 0.20 6.88 9.98
CA LEU A 191 -0.75 7.59 9.12
C LEU A 191 -2.04 6.79 8.93
N ALA A 192 -1.93 5.49 8.65
CA ALA A 192 -3.09 4.59 8.48
C ALA A 192 -3.88 4.43 9.78
N GLY A 193 -3.18 4.17 10.90
CA GLY A 193 -3.80 3.91 12.21
C GLY A 193 -4.21 5.14 13.02
N ASN A 194 -3.82 6.35 12.60
CA ASN A 194 -3.91 7.59 13.40
C ASN A 194 -3.10 7.54 14.69
N ILE A 195 -1.95 6.84 14.67
CA ILE A 195 -1.15 6.62 15.87
C ILE A 195 -0.29 7.87 16.13
N PRO A 196 -0.35 8.47 17.34
CA PRO A 196 0.48 9.63 17.68
C PRO A 196 1.98 9.36 17.48
N PRO A 197 2.80 10.34 17.06
CA PRO A 197 4.23 10.14 16.80
C PRO A 197 5.04 9.56 17.98
N ASP A 198 4.65 9.93 19.20
CA ASP A 198 5.27 9.55 20.47
C ASP A 198 4.73 8.24 21.06
N ALA A 199 3.62 7.71 20.53
CA ALA A 199 3.07 6.45 21.01
C ALA A 199 3.98 5.27 20.61
N PRO A 200 4.21 4.28 21.50
CA PRO A 200 4.94 3.07 21.16
C PRO A 200 4.31 2.36 19.95
N LEU A 201 5.16 1.84 19.05
CA LEU A 201 4.73 1.14 17.85
C LEU A 201 5.37 -0.25 17.79
N HIS A 202 4.58 -1.29 18.03
CA HIS A 202 5.03 -2.67 17.87
C HIS A 202 5.10 -3.03 16.38
N GLY A 203 6.19 -3.68 15.97
CA GLY A 203 6.40 -4.05 14.55
C GLY A 203 6.87 -2.91 13.65
N GLY A 204 7.31 -1.79 14.21
CA GLY A 204 7.82 -0.64 13.43
C GLY A 204 9.13 -0.90 12.68
N MET A 205 9.84 -1.98 12.99
CA MET A 205 11.12 -2.36 12.35
C MET A 205 11.02 -3.64 11.51
N MET A 206 9.83 -4.18 11.27
CA MET A 206 9.69 -5.52 10.67
C MET A 206 10.37 -5.66 9.30
N TYR A 207 10.33 -4.64 8.45
CA TYR A 207 11.02 -4.66 7.16
C TYR A 207 12.54 -4.68 7.33
N LEU A 208 13.06 -3.96 8.33
CA LEU A 208 14.48 -3.98 8.66
C LEU A 208 14.92 -5.34 9.20
N GLU A 209 14.06 -6.00 9.98
CA GLU A 209 14.31 -7.37 10.50
C GLU A 209 14.35 -8.42 9.39
N GLU A 210 13.73 -8.18 8.23
CA GLU A 210 13.77 -9.08 7.07
C GLU A 210 15.01 -8.87 6.18
N ILE A 211 15.51 -7.62 6.08
CA ILE A 211 16.59 -7.27 5.15
C ILE A 211 17.96 -7.14 5.81
N LEU A 212 18.04 -6.99 7.14
CA LEU A 212 19.30 -6.89 7.87
C LEU A 212 19.73 -8.24 8.44
N THR A 213 21.05 -8.45 8.52
CA THR A 213 21.61 -9.54 9.33
C THR A 213 21.28 -9.36 10.81
N ASP A 214 21.26 -10.46 11.58
CA ASP A 214 21.02 -10.41 13.04
C ASP A 214 21.98 -9.44 13.76
N THR A 215 23.25 -9.39 13.31
CA THR A 215 24.26 -8.47 13.87
C THR A 215 23.92 -7.02 13.55
N GLY A 216 23.58 -6.71 12.30
CA GLY A 216 23.16 -5.37 11.90
C GLY A 216 21.91 -4.90 12.64
N MET A 217 20.95 -5.80 12.82
CA MET A 217 19.72 -5.48 13.57
C MET A 217 20.01 -5.20 15.05
N ALA A 218 20.90 -5.96 15.68
CA ALA A 218 21.30 -5.72 17.06
C ALA A 218 22.00 -4.36 17.23
N GLN A 219 22.94 -4.03 16.34
CA GLN A 219 23.65 -2.73 16.35
C GLN A 219 22.71 -1.55 16.07
N LEU A 220 21.74 -1.72 15.17
CA LEU A 220 20.73 -0.70 14.93
C LEU A 220 19.87 -0.49 16.18
N LYS A 221 19.39 -1.55 16.83
CA LYS A 221 18.60 -1.45 18.08
C LYS A 221 19.37 -0.73 19.17
N GLU A 222 20.66 -1.05 19.35
CA GLU A 222 21.54 -0.36 20.30
C GLU A 222 21.68 1.13 19.96
N SER A 223 22.00 1.46 18.70
CA SER A 223 22.16 2.84 18.23
C SER A 223 20.90 3.69 18.43
N LEU A 224 19.73 3.09 18.22
CA LEU A 224 18.43 3.73 18.47
C LEU A 224 18.17 3.94 19.97
N SER A 225 18.54 2.99 20.83
CA SER A 225 18.32 3.10 22.29
C SER A 225 19.23 4.12 22.98
N MET A 226 20.35 4.48 22.37
CA MET A 226 21.28 5.49 22.91
C MET A 226 20.78 6.93 22.75
N GLN A 227 19.66 7.15 22.04
CA GLN A 227 19.09 8.49 21.83
C GLN A 227 17.81 8.68 22.65
N ASP A 228 17.83 9.62 23.61
CA ASP A 228 16.66 9.95 24.44
C ASP A 228 15.48 10.50 23.62
N ARG A 229 15.77 11.20 22.52
CA ARG A 229 14.79 11.72 21.56
C ARG A 229 15.30 11.54 20.15
N LEU A 230 14.71 10.61 19.43
CA LEU A 230 15.05 10.30 18.05
C LEU A 230 14.10 11.02 17.09
N THR A 231 14.62 11.92 16.25
CA THR A 231 13.83 12.48 15.15
C THR A 231 13.64 11.46 14.03
N VAL A 232 12.60 11.62 13.19
CA VAL A 232 12.38 10.76 12.01
C VAL A 232 13.60 10.75 11.10
N ALA A 233 14.22 11.92 10.86
CA ALA A 233 15.42 12.04 10.03
C ALA A 233 16.61 11.25 10.61
N GLN A 234 16.85 11.32 11.92
CA GLN A 234 17.91 10.56 12.57
C GLN A 234 17.64 9.06 12.53
N ARG A 235 16.39 8.63 12.76
CA ARG A 235 15.98 7.21 12.64
C ARG A 235 16.30 6.68 11.25
N ARG A 236 15.87 7.40 10.21
CA ARG A 236 16.13 7.02 8.82
C ARG A 236 17.61 6.98 8.52
N ALA A 237 18.39 7.97 8.95
CA ALA A 237 19.84 7.99 8.75
C ALA A 237 20.55 6.78 9.38
N LEU A 238 20.18 6.41 10.61
CA LEU A 238 20.71 5.21 11.28
C LEU A 238 20.29 3.94 10.54
N SER A 239 19.02 3.82 10.15
CA SER A 239 18.52 2.69 9.37
C SER A 239 19.22 2.58 8.01
N SER A 240 19.44 3.69 7.29
CA SER A 240 20.17 3.70 6.02
C SER A 240 21.63 3.25 6.18
N HIS A 241 22.29 3.63 7.28
CA HIS A 241 23.64 3.14 7.59
C HIS A 241 23.63 1.63 7.84
N ALA A 242 22.68 1.16 8.66
CA ALA A 242 22.54 -0.27 8.94
C ALA A 242 22.26 -1.09 7.67
N ILE A 243 21.39 -0.61 6.78
CA ILE A 243 21.11 -1.26 5.50
C ILE A 243 22.38 -1.34 4.65
N ARG A 244 23.14 -0.25 4.54
CA ARG A 244 24.37 -0.22 3.74
C ARG A 244 25.40 -1.25 4.24
N ASP A 245 25.58 -1.31 5.56
CA ASP A 245 26.71 -2.04 6.15
C ASP A 245 26.35 -3.50 6.49
N HIS A 246 25.05 -3.80 6.65
CA HIS A 246 24.57 -5.06 7.19
C HIS A 246 23.34 -5.66 6.50
N ALA A 247 22.95 -5.17 5.32
CA ALA A 247 21.94 -5.87 4.51
C ALA A 247 22.38 -7.31 4.23
N VAL A 248 21.43 -8.23 4.30
CA VAL A 248 21.62 -9.61 3.87
C VAL A 248 21.93 -9.58 2.36
N PRO A 249 22.93 -10.34 1.88
CA PRO A 249 23.23 -10.42 0.46
C PRO A 249 21.97 -10.72 -0.36
N ASP A 250 21.82 -10.03 -1.49
CA ASP A 250 20.69 -10.12 -2.42
C ASP A 250 19.31 -9.72 -1.84
N ALA A 251 19.19 -9.34 -0.56
CA ALA A 251 17.89 -8.99 0.03
C ALA A 251 17.27 -7.70 -0.51
N LEU A 252 18.09 -6.84 -1.13
CA LEU A 252 17.67 -5.62 -1.81
C LEU A 252 17.65 -5.77 -3.33
N ASP A 253 18.29 -6.81 -3.85
CA ASP A 253 18.43 -7.03 -5.28
C ASP A 253 17.26 -7.85 -5.79
N GLN A 254 16.45 -7.23 -6.66
CA GLN A 254 15.36 -7.93 -7.31
C GLN A 254 15.74 -8.32 -8.73
N SER A 255 15.89 -9.62 -8.95
CA SER A 255 16.07 -10.17 -10.29
C SER A 255 14.82 -9.99 -11.15
N VAL A 256 14.99 -9.41 -12.34
CA VAL A 256 13.95 -9.28 -13.36
C VAL A 256 14.28 -10.20 -14.52
N ASP A 257 13.85 -11.46 -14.41
CA ASP A 257 13.96 -12.47 -15.47
C ASP A 257 12.60 -12.65 -16.16
N LEU A 258 12.32 -11.76 -17.13
CA LEU A 258 11.06 -11.72 -17.86
C LEU A 258 11.28 -11.91 -19.36
N PRO A 259 10.37 -12.63 -20.07
CA PRO A 259 10.53 -12.92 -21.50
C PRO A 259 10.73 -11.67 -22.36
N GLY A 260 11.91 -11.58 -23.00
CA GLY A 260 12.28 -10.47 -23.89
C GLY A 260 12.74 -9.21 -23.18
N TRP A 261 12.93 -9.24 -21.86
CA TRP A 261 13.41 -8.10 -21.10
C TRP A 261 14.94 -8.06 -21.07
N THR A 262 15.50 -6.90 -21.40
CA THR A 262 16.93 -6.62 -21.31
C THR A 262 17.19 -5.69 -20.13
N GLN A 263 18.42 -5.68 -19.61
CA GLN A 263 18.82 -4.74 -18.56
C GLN A 263 18.57 -3.29 -19.00
N GLU A 264 18.91 -2.94 -20.25
CA GLU A 264 18.65 -1.60 -20.80
C GLU A 264 17.16 -1.23 -20.76
N MET A 265 16.25 -2.19 -21.03
CA MET A 265 14.82 -1.92 -20.93
C MET A 265 14.38 -1.73 -19.47
N VAL A 266 14.90 -2.52 -18.54
CA VAL A 266 14.64 -2.37 -17.10
C VAL A 266 15.15 -1.03 -16.59
N ASP A 267 16.34 -0.59 -17.00
CA ASP A 267 16.92 0.70 -16.64
C ASP A 267 16.03 1.85 -17.14
N ARG A 268 15.59 1.78 -18.40
CA ARG A 268 14.65 2.78 -18.96
C ARG A 268 13.30 2.81 -18.23
N MET A 269 12.77 1.66 -17.84
CA MET A 269 11.54 1.59 -17.03
C MET A 269 11.75 2.20 -15.65
N THR A 270 12.94 2.02 -15.07
CA THR A 270 13.33 2.59 -13.77
C THR A 270 13.41 4.12 -13.85
N ASP A 271 14.05 4.66 -14.89
CA ASP A 271 14.09 6.10 -15.12
C ASP A 271 12.68 6.69 -15.31
N GLN A 272 11.84 6.00 -16.08
CA GLN A 272 10.44 6.38 -16.29
C GLN A 272 9.64 6.36 -14.98
N TYR A 273 9.89 5.36 -14.14
CA TYR A 273 9.29 5.25 -12.82
C TYR A 273 9.71 6.40 -11.89
N HIS A 274 11.00 6.75 -11.84
CA HIS A 274 11.47 7.90 -11.05
C HIS A 274 10.86 9.23 -11.53
N ALA A 275 10.69 9.39 -12.85
CA ALA A 275 9.99 10.53 -13.41
C ALA A 275 8.51 10.56 -13.01
N ASP A 276 7.82 9.41 -13.04
CA ASP A 276 6.43 9.29 -12.58
C ASP A 276 6.31 9.59 -11.08
N VAL A 277 7.22 9.09 -10.23
CA VAL A 277 7.26 9.38 -8.79
C VAL A 277 7.36 10.88 -8.55
N SER A 278 8.27 11.56 -9.25
CA SER A 278 8.47 13.01 -9.13
C SER A 278 7.22 13.79 -9.53
N GLU A 279 6.51 13.37 -10.59
CA GLU A 279 5.24 13.97 -11.01
C GLU A 279 4.13 13.72 -9.98
N ILE A 280 3.98 12.47 -9.51
CA ILE A 280 2.95 12.05 -8.57
C ILE A 280 3.09 12.77 -7.23
N ALA A 281 4.31 12.94 -6.73
CA ALA A 281 4.59 13.53 -5.43
C ALA A 281 4.09 14.98 -5.29
N VAL A 282 3.90 15.69 -6.40
CA VAL A 282 3.43 17.08 -6.42
C VAL A 282 1.98 17.23 -6.90
N LEU A 283 1.27 16.13 -7.18
CA LEU A 283 -0.13 16.20 -7.62
C LEU A 283 -1.05 16.70 -6.49
N PRO A 284 -1.97 17.63 -6.77
CA PRO A 284 -2.99 18.03 -5.81
C PRO A 284 -3.83 16.83 -5.35
N GLY A 285 -4.02 16.70 -4.04
CA GLY A 285 -4.76 15.60 -3.41
C GLY A 285 -3.92 14.37 -3.07
N VAL A 286 -2.64 14.35 -3.44
CA VAL A 286 -1.67 13.35 -3.00
C VAL A 286 -0.94 13.82 -1.76
N GLU A 287 -0.89 12.96 -0.74
CA GLU A 287 0.06 13.05 0.36
C GLU A 287 1.13 11.99 0.13
N PHE A 288 2.30 12.43 -0.33
CA PHE A 288 3.41 11.52 -0.63
C PHE A 288 4.30 11.34 0.59
N VAL A 289 4.51 10.10 1.04
CA VAL A 289 5.43 9.80 2.15
C VAL A 289 6.85 9.72 1.58
N LEU A 290 7.60 10.79 1.76
CA LEU A 290 8.99 10.89 1.32
C LEU A 290 9.95 10.23 2.32
N VAL A 291 11.05 9.69 1.80
CA VAL A 291 12.22 9.22 2.57
C VAL A 291 13.08 10.39 3.06
#